data_AF-A0A355YH43-F1
#
_entry.id   AF-A0A355YH43-F1
#
_cell.length_a   1.000
_cell.length_b   1.000
_cell.length_c   1.000
_cell.angle_alpha   90.00
_cell.angle_beta   90.00
_cell.angle_gamma   90.00
#
_symmetry.space_group_name_H-M   'P 1'
#
loop_
_entity.id
_entity.type
_entity.pdbx_description
1 polymer ?
#
loop_
_entity_poly.entity_id
_entity_poly.type
_entity_poly.pdbx_seq_one_letter_code
_entity_poly.pdbx_strand_id
1 'polypeptide(L)'
;MARPRLGKAAAACFLAGIGAALWAPSLPPYGLRWALLSGGVAIWSLGRRPWAGALLAGIGWATLHAGWGLQAQLPPALERGEAVLAGTVVSLPEAEPRRTRFRFRVDDA
;
A
#
# COMPACT_ATOMS: atom_id res chain seq x y z
N MET A 1 -35.24 -13.21 -1.01
CA MET A 1 -34.41 -13.20 -2.24
C MET A 1 -32.93 -13.20 -1.85
N ALA A 2 -32.25 -14.34 -1.96
CA ALA A 2 -30.81 -14.40 -1.75
C ALA A 2 -30.11 -13.67 -2.89
N ARG A 3 -29.53 -12.49 -2.62
CA ARG A 3 -28.70 -11.79 -3.62
C ARG A 3 -27.45 -12.65 -3.90
N PRO A 4 -27.08 -12.87 -5.17
CA PRO A 4 -25.91 -13.68 -5.50
C PRO A 4 -24.66 -13.09 -4.83
N ARG A 5 -23.86 -13.96 -4.19
CA ARG A 5 -22.66 -13.56 -3.44
C ARG A 5 -21.59 -12.96 -4.36
N LEU A 6 -21.53 -13.42 -5.61
CA LEU A 6 -20.70 -12.87 -6.70
C LEU A 6 -21.59 -12.16 -7.74
N GLY A 7 -22.15 -11.02 -7.36
CA GLY A 7 -22.87 -10.14 -8.30
C GLY A 7 -22.00 -8.97 -8.76
N LYS A 8 -22.39 -8.32 -9.86
CA LYS A 8 -21.75 -7.07 -10.36
C LYS A 8 -21.63 -5.99 -9.27
N ALA A 9 -22.63 -5.90 -8.39
CA ALA A 9 -22.61 -4.98 -7.25
C ALA A 9 -21.50 -5.29 -6.23
N ALA A 10 -21.23 -6.56 -5.95
CA ALA A 10 -20.14 -6.95 -5.04
C ALA A 10 -18.78 -6.62 -5.65
N ALA A 11 -18.60 -6.88 -6.96
CA ALA A 11 -17.39 -6.50 -7.69
C ALA A 11 -17.18 -4.97 -7.69
N ALA A 12 -18.23 -4.19 -7.95
CA ALA A 12 -18.17 -2.74 -7.88
C ALA A 12 -17.81 -2.23 -6.48
N CYS A 13 -18.41 -2.79 -5.43
CA CYS A 13 -18.09 -2.44 -4.04
C CYS A 13 -16.64 -2.81 -3.66
N PHE A 14 -16.15 -3.97 -4.09
CA PHE A 14 -14.77 -4.38 -3.88
C PHE A 14 -13.78 -3.41 -4.55
N LEU A 15 -14.03 -3.07 -5.82
CA LEU A 15 -13.23 -2.09 -6.56
C LEU A 15 -13.29 -0.70 -5.90
N ALA A 16 -14.46 -0.26 -5.44
CA ALA A 16 -14.59 0.99 -4.71
C ALA A 16 -13.78 0.98 -3.41
N GLY A 17 -13.74 -0.15 -2.70
CA GLY A 17 -12.89 -0.33 -1.52
C GLY A 17 -11.40 -0.20 -1.84
N ILE A 18 -10.95 -0.79 -2.95
CA ILE A 18 -9.57 -0.63 -3.44
C ILE A 18 -9.28 0.84 -3.76
N GLY A 19 -10.15 1.49 -4.54
CA GLY A 19 -9.97 2.89 -4.93
C GLY A 19 -9.89 3.83 -3.73
N ALA A 20 -10.79 3.65 -2.75
CA ALA A 20 -10.76 4.40 -1.50
C ALA A 20 -9.46 4.19 -0.72
N ALA A 21 -8.95 2.96 -0.66
CA ALA A 21 -7.67 2.65 -0.02
C ALA A 21 -6.47 3.31 -0.71
N LEU A 22 -6.46 3.38 -2.05
CA LEU A 22 -5.37 4.00 -2.82
C LEU A 22 -5.41 5.53 -2.78
N TRP A 23 -6.58 6.13 -2.57
CA TRP A 23 -6.73 7.57 -2.35
C TRP A 23 -6.42 8.01 -0.92
N ALA A 24 -6.31 7.07 0.03
CA ALA A 24 -5.95 7.40 1.39
C ALA A 24 -4.49 7.89 1.46
N PRO A 25 -4.21 9.02 2.14
CA PRO A 25 -2.86 9.55 2.26
C PRO A 25 -1.96 8.73 3.18
N SER A 26 -2.53 7.84 3.98
CA SER A 26 -1.80 7.00 4.95
C SER A 26 -2.32 5.58 4.95
N LEU A 27 -1.43 4.62 5.23
CA LEU A 27 -1.81 3.23 5.38
C LEU A 27 -2.36 2.99 6.80
N PRO A 28 -3.45 2.22 6.95
CA PRO A 28 -3.91 1.77 8.26
C PRO A 28 -2.83 0.98 9.00
N PRO A 29 -2.88 0.88 10.33
CA PRO A 29 -1.97 0.02 11.09
C PRO A 29 -2.10 -1.46 10.68
N TYR A 30 -0.99 -2.21 10.77
CA TYR A 30 -0.89 -3.57 10.24
C TYR A 30 -2.00 -4.52 10.73
N GLY A 31 -2.31 -4.50 12.03
CA GLY A 31 -3.40 -5.32 12.59
C GLY A 31 -4.78 -4.98 12.03
N LEU A 32 -5.04 -3.71 11.73
CA LEU A 32 -6.32 -3.28 11.16
C LEU A 32 -6.49 -3.73 9.71
N ARG A 33 -5.39 -3.81 8.93
CA ARG A 33 -5.43 -4.33 7.54
C ARG A 33 -5.93 -5.77 7.51
N TRP A 34 -5.38 -6.61 8.39
CA TRP A 34 -5.81 -8.00 8.54
C TRP A 34 -7.24 -8.12 9.06
N ALA A 35 -7.62 -7.31 10.05
CA ALA A 35 -8.98 -7.29 10.59
C ALA A 35 -10.02 -6.87 9.54
N LEU A 36 -9.69 -5.89 8.68
CA LEU A 36 -10.56 -5.47 7.57
C LEU A 36 -10.71 -6.57 6.53
N LEU A 37 -9.63 -7.27 6.19
CA LEU A 37 -9.66 -8.36 5.23
C LEU A 37 -10.46 -9.55 5.77
N SER A 38 -10.10 -10.05 6.96
CA SER A 38 -10.75 -11.22 7.57
C SER A 38 -12.21 -10.93 7.93
N GLY A 39 -12.49 -9.76 8.51
CA GLY A 39 -13.85 -9.28 8.80
C GLY A 39 -14.68 -9.07 7.54
N GLY A 40 -14.09 -8.47 6.49
CA GLY A 40 -14.75 -8.28 5.20
C GLY A 40 -15.13 -9.60 4.54
N VAL A 41 -14.21 -10.57 4.50
CA VAL A 41 -14.44 -11.92 3.97
C VAL A 41 -15.48 -12.68 4.81
N ALA A 42 -15.44 -12.59 6.14
CA ALA A 42 -16.43 -13.22 7.01
C ALA A 42 -17.84 -12.62 6.81
N ILE A 43 -17.96 -11.29 6.75
CA ILE A 43 -19.24 -10.61 6.49
C ILE A 43 -19.77 -10.97 5.10
N TRP A 44 -18.88 -11.12 4.11
CA TRP A 44 -19.23 -11.52 2.77
C TRP A 44 -19.71 -12.98 2.70
N SER A 45 -19.06 -13.90 3.41
CA SER A 45 -19.39 -15.33 3.44
C SER A 45 -20.69 -15.62 4.20
N LEU A 46 -20.98 -14.89 5.27
CA LEU A 46 -22.23 -14.97 6.03
C LEU A 46 -23.45 -14.46 5.23
N GLY A 47 -23.23 -13.75 4.12
CA GLY A 47 -24.29 -13.37 3.18
C GLY A 47 -25.30 -12.35 3.69
N ARG A 48 -25.17 -11.84 4.94
CA ARG A 48 -26.08 -10.84 5.50
C ARG A 48 -25.97 -9.48 4.78
N ARG A 49 -24.77 -9.10 4.35
CA ARG A 49 -24.50 -7.82 3.67
C ARG A 49 -23.30 -7.95 2.71
N PRO A 50 -23.44 -8.69 1.60
CA PRO A 50 -22.31 -9.11 0.76
C PRO A 50 -21.56 -7.93 0.13
N TRP A 51 -22.26 -6.83 -0.17
CA TRP A 51 -21.67 -5.60 -0.72
C TRP A 51 -20.78 -4.87 0.28
N ALA A 52 -21.18 -4.81 1.56
CA ALA A 52 -20.38 -4.22 2.62
C ALA A 52 -19.15 -5.08 2.93
N GLY A 53 -19.31 -6.41 2.94
CA GLY A 53 -18.18 -7.34 3.09
C GLY A 53 -17.17 -7.22 1.95
N ALA A 54 -17.66 -7.14 0.71
CA ALA A 54 -16.80 -6.93 -0.47
C ALA A 54 -16.02 -5.60 -0.41
N LEU A 55 -16.66 -4.50 0.03
CA LEU A 55 -15.99 -3.22 0.19
C LEU A 55 -14.87 -3.27 1.23
N LEU A 56 -15.16 -3.84 2.41
CA LEU A 56 -14.15 -3.99 3.47
C LEU A 56 -13.01 -4.92 3.06
N ALA A 57 -13.32 -6.02 2.39
CA ALA A 57 -12.32 -6.94 1.85
C ALA A 57 -11.41 -6.25 0.82
N GLY A 58 -11.97 -5.39 -0.04
CA GLY A 58 -11.20 -4.59 -1.01
C GLY A 58 -10.22 -3.64 -0.33
N ILE A 59 -10.66 -2.92 0.70
CA ILE A 59 -9.80 -2.03 1.50
C ILE A 59 -8.67 -2.84 2.17
N GLY A 60 -9.02 -3.94 2.86
CA GLY A 60 -8.05 -4.78 3.55
C GLY A 60 -7.01 -5.37 2.61
N TRP A 61 -7.44 -5.86 1.45
CA TRP A 61 -6.56 -6.41 0.42
C TRP A 61 -5.58 -5.37 -0.15
N ALA A 62 -6.09 -4.23 -0.58
CA ALA A 62 -5.27 -3.17 -1.18
C ALA A 62 -4.25 -2.60 -0.20
N THR A 63 -4.66 -2.35 1.05
CA THR A 63 -3.76 -1.81 2.08
C THR A 63 -2.70 -2.81 2.52
N LEU A 64 -3.00 -4.11 2.52
CA LEU A 64 -2.01 -5.15 2.78
C LEU A 64 -0.97 -5.23 1.66
N HIS A 65 -1.42 -5.25 0.40
CA HIS A 65 -0.54 -5.23 -0.77
C HIS A 65 0.35 -3.99 -0.83
N ALA A 66 -0.23 -2.81 -0.62
CA ALA A 66 0.53 -1.57 -0.56
C ALA A 66 1.57 -1.61 0.56
N GLY A 67 1.20 -2.16 1.72
CA GLY A 67 2.11 -2.39 2.84
C GLY A 67 3.31 -3.26 2.47
N TRP A 68 3.09 -4.40 1.82
CA TRP A 68 4.17 -5.26 1.35
C TRP A 68 5.05 -4.59 0.29
N GLY A 69 4.46 -3.83 -0.64
CA GLY A 69 5.22 -3.07 -1.63
C GLY A 69 6.13 -2.01 -1.00
N LEU A 70 5.63 -1.29 0.00
CA LEU A 70 6.42 -0.29 0.74
C LEU A 70 7.54 -0.92 1.57
N GLN A 71 7.26 -2.04 2.24
CA GLN A 71 8.26 -2.78 3.01
C GLN A 71 9.38 -3.36 2.14
N ALA A 72 9.08 -3.71 0.89
CA ALA A 72 10.10 -4.16 -0.07
C ALA A 72 10.98 -3.00 -0.59
N GLN A 73 10.48 -1.76 -0.60
CA GLN A 73 11.23 -0.60 -1.08
C GLN A 73 12.23 -0.07 -0.05
N LEU A 74 11.90 -0.15 1.23
CA LEU A 74 12.79 0.27 2.30
C LEU A 74 12.85 -0.82 3.36
N PRO A 75 13.91 -1.65 3.38
CA PRO A 75 14.13 -2.61 4.44
C PRO A 75 14.01 -1.90 5.80
N PRO A 76 13.25 -2.46 6.77
CA PRO A 76 13.09 -1.83 8.09
C PRO A 76 14.41 -1.54 8.80
N ALA A 77 15.45 -2.32 8.51
CA ALA A 77 16.80 -2.09 9.01
C ALA A 77 17.43 -0.77 8.54
N LEU A 78 16.94 -0.19 7.45
CA LEU A 78 17.36 1.08 6.88
C LEU A 78 16.37 2.22 7.20
N GLU A 79 15.22 1.94 7.84
CA GLU A 79 14.33 2.98 8.31
C GLU A 79 15.00 3.80 9.42
N ARG A 80 15.21 5.10 9.18
CA ARG A 80 15.93 6.02 10.09
C ARG A 80 17.39 5.63 10.37
N GLY A 81 17.97 4.73 9.56
CA GLY A 81 19.39 4.43 9.61
C GLY A 81 20.21 5.49 8.85
N GLU A 82 21.27 5.99 9.46
CA GLU A 82 22.28 6.77 8.76
C GLU A 82 23.27 5.80 8.11
N ALA A 83 23.36 5.81 6.78
CA ALA A 83 24.35 5.07 6.02
C ALA A 83 25.44 6.02 5.53
N VAL A 84 26.69 5.80 5.96
CA VAL A 84 27.85 6.53 5.43
C VAL A 84 28.26 5.84 4.12
N LEU A 85 28.09 6.54 3.00
CA LEU A 85 28.48 6.06 1.67
C LEU A 85 29.71 6.83 1.18
N ALA A 86 30.74 6.11 0.74
CA ALA A 86 31.89 6.68 0.03
C ALA A 86 31.73 6.45 -1.48
N GLY A 87 32.19 7.40 -2.30
CA GLY A 87 31.98 7.32 -3.74
C GLY A 87 32.37 8.60 -4.46
N THR A 88 32.06 8.63 -5.76
CA THR A 88 32.42 9.74 -6.65
C THR A 88 31.18 10.42 -7.23
N VAL A 89 31.18 11.76 -7.25
CA VAL A 89 30.15 12.56 -7.92
C VAL A 89 30.45 12.60 -9.42
N VAL A 90 29.61 11.95 -10.25
CA VAL A 90 29.88 11.74 -11.69
C VAL A 90 29.22 12.78 -12.60
N SER A 91 28.42 13.69 -12.04
CA SER A 91 27.69 14.72 -12.79
C SER A 91 27.94 16.10 -12.19
N LEU A 92 27.89 17.15 -13.01
CA LEU A 92 27.79 18.51 -12.50
C LEU A 92 26.54 18.62 -11.62
N PRO A 93 26.62 19.28 -10.45
CA PRO A 93 25.46 19.54 -9.61
C PRO A 93 24.45 20.43 -10.36
N GLU A 94 23.22 19.96 -10.49
CA GLU A 94 22.10 20.75 -11.00
C GLU A 94 21.51 21.53 -9.83
N ALA A 95 21.66 22.85 -9.85
CA ALA A 95 21.12 23.75 -8.84
C ALA A 95 19.69 24.17 -9.22
N GLU A 96 18.69 23.62 -8.53
CA GLU A 96 17.32 24.13 -8.54
C GLU A 96 17.13 25.11 -7.37
N PRO A 97 16.17 26.05 -7.43
CA PRO A 97 15.96 27.07 -6.39
C PRO A 97 15.73 26.53 -4.97
N ARG A 98 15.38 25.26 -4.81
CA ARG A 98 15.10 24.61 -3.52
C ARG A 98 15.84 23.29 -3.30
N ARG A 99 16.65 22.83 -4.26
CA ARG A 99 17.35 21.53 -4.20
C ARG A 99 18.56 21.51 -5.12
N THR A 100 19.65 20.92 -4.67
CA THR A 100 20.76 20.53 -5.56
C THR A 100 20.69 19.03 -5.82
N ARG A 101 20.65 18.62 -7.10
CA ARG A 101 20.70 17.20 -7.49
C ARG A 101 22.06 16.89 -8.11
N PHE A 102 22.65 15.77 -7.73
CA PHE A 102 23.84 15.23 -8.35
C PHE A 102 23.72 13.71 -8.46
N ARG A 103 24.36 13.12 -9.46
CA ARG A 103 24.49 11.66 -9.57
C ARG A 103 25.71 11.23 -8.78
N PHE A 104 25.48 10.47 -7.72
CA PHE A 104 26.52 9.87 -6.89
C PHE A 104 26.68 8.41 -7.28
N ARG A 105 27.89 8.03 -7.73
CA ARG A 105 28.26 6.63 -7.95
C ARG A 105 28.94 6.14 -6.68
N VAL A 106 28.30 5.18 -6.02
CA VAL A 106 28.89 4.47 -4.88
C VAL A 106 30.07 3.66 -5.41
N ASP A 107 31.23 3.79 -4.77
CA ASP A 107 32.36 2.91 -5.03
C ASP A 107 32.21 1.71 -4.08
N ASP A 108 32.05 0.51 -4.62
CA ASP A 108 31.95 -0.72 -3.81
C ASP A 108 33.32 -1.05 -3.20
N ALA A 109 33.32 -1.61 -1.99
CA ALA A 109 34.50 -2.21 -1.35
C ALA A 109 34.56 -3.73 -1.60
#